data_AF-A0A4R4LWC3-F1
#
_entry.id   AF-A0A4R4LWC3-F1
#
_cell.length_a   1.000
_cell.length_b   1.000
_cell.length_c   1.000
_cell.angle_alpha   90.00
_cell.angle_beta   90.00
_cell.angle_gamma   90.00
#
_symmetry.space_group_name_H-M   'P 1'
#
loop_
_entity.id
_entity.type
_entity.pdbx_description
1 polymer ?
#
loop_
_entity_poly.entity_id
_entity_poly.type
_entity_poly.pdbx_seq_one_letter_code
_entity_poly.pdbx_strand_id
1 'polypeptide(L)'
;MVSGATPAKEAPKKGTMRIAAAALAASSIENYDFFIYGTAAALVFPDLFFPGHSPLAGALLSFSTFAVGFVARPLGAVIFGHLGDVHGRKRSLVMVLLTMGIGTTLIGVLPTYDAIGPAAPLLLVLLRLVQGIALGGQTGGVILLALESAPADRRGFFSSFALAGGPAGILVGNLAFLLVGLVTTSESFDAWGWRLPFLASVVLLGLTLYIQLRIEETQAFKRLQRTAKADTDADTQADTVKRPKPPAGRSPVLEALSRYPRKIVLIGGAYVGINVTYYLFMTFAVAYGTNEDILDMPKNRILLGVLLGAGFQLVLLPVAGALSDRVGRKTMLTAGSALVGAWAFAFWPLLNTESPIVIVFAFIVGLGLLHTTMYAPQGAFFAETFPTATRYSAMSLSIQVASVVGGALAPLIATSLYAWTGSWLSIAVYMAGVCAITAGSVLLLPETYRDDIEEPVTPDEDAAGTVSTA
;
A
#
# COMPACT_ATOMS: atom_id res chain seq x y z
N MET A 1 -0.31 44.49 -16.99
CA MET A 1 -1.13 43.26 -17.07
C MET A 1 -0.29 42.19 -17.73
N VAL A 2 0.42 41.38 -16.94
CA VAL A 2 1.24 40.28 -17.46
C VAL A 2 0.32 39.09 -17.66
N SER A 3 0.07 38.76 -18.92
CA SER A 3 -0.71 37.60 -19.35
C SER A 3 0.02 36.34 -18.88
N GLY A 4 -0.53 35.65 -17.89
CA GLY A 4 -0.02 34.36 -17.41
C GLY A 4 -0.25 33.30 -18.47
N ALA A 5 0.82 32.94 -19.19
CA ALA A 5 0.80 31.82 -20.12
C ALA A 5 0.42 30.55 -19.34
N THR A 6 -0.70 29.94 -19.73
CA THR A 6 -1.09 28.63 -19.21
C THR A 6 -0.02 27.62 -19.65
N PRO A 7 0.61 26.85 -18.75
CA PRO A 7 1.65 25.89 -19.15
C PRO A 7 1.07 24.94 -20.19
N ALA A 8 1.74 24.80 -21.33
CA ALA A 8 1.30 23.96 -22.44
C ALA A 8 1.21 22.51 -21.97
N LYS A 9 0.11 21.82 -22.29
CA LYS A 9 -0.06 20.38 -22.00
C LYS A 9 1.04 19.58 -22.69
N GLU A 10 2.05 19.14 -21.95
CA GLU A 10 3.04 18.20 -22.47
C GLU A 10 2.34 16.89 -22.84
N ALA A 11 2.49 16.48 -24.10
CA ALA A 11 1.99 15.18 -24.54
C ALA A 11 2.73 14.06 -23.78
N PRO A 12 2.04 12.98 -23.35
CA PRO A 12 2.69 11.87 -22.67
C PRO A 12 3.80 11.29 -23.55
N LYS A 13 5.02 11.23 -23.02
CA LYS A 13 6.18 10.65 -23.71
C LYS A 13 5.86 9.19 -24.06
N LYS A 14 6.30 8.72 -25.24
CA LYS A 14 6.11 7.32 -25.68
C LYS A 14 6.65 6.39 -24.58
N GLY A 15 5.77 5.64 -23.91
CA GLY A 15 6.15 4.68 -22.86
C GLY A 15 5.51 4.90 -21.47
N THR A 16 4.92 6.07 -21.16
CA THR A 16 4.37 6.33 -19.82
C THR A 16 3.28 5.33 -19.41
N MET A 17 2.38 4.96 -20.32
CA MET A 17 1.34 3.96 -20.02
C MET A 17 1.92 2.55 -19.79
N ARG A 18 3.03 2.21 -20.46
CA ARG A 18 3.72 0.92 -20.24
C ARG A 18 4.35 0.87 -18.85
N ILE A 19 4.90 1.99 -18.38
CA ILE A 19 5.43 2.13 -17.01
C ILE A 19 4.30 2.02 -15.99
N ALA A 20 3.18 2.72 -16.22
CA ALA A 20 2.01 2.64 -15.35
C ALA A 20 1.42 1.22 -15.24
N ALA A 21 1.31 0.50 -16.37
CA ALA A 21 0.87 -0.89 -16.39
C ALA A 21 1.85 -1.84 -15.67
N ALA A 22 3.15 -1.62 -15.82
CA ALA A 22 4.17 -2.38 -15.09
C ALA A 22 4.12 -2.13 -13.57
N ALA A 23 3.88 -0.88 -13.16
CA ALA A 23 3.70 -0.51 -11.75
C ALA A 23 2.44 -1.17 -11.15
N LEU A 24 1.33 -1.18 -11.89
CA LEU A 24 0.11 -1.90 -11.51
C LEU A 24 0.40 -3.38 -11.30
N ALA A 25 1.00 -4.05 -12.29
CA ALA A 25 1.30 -5.48 -12.20
C ALA A 25 2.21 -5.83 -11.02
N ALA A 26 3.28 -5.05 -10.80
CA ALA A 26 4.19 -5.26 -9.68
C ALA A 26 3.47 -5.09 -8.33
N SER A 27 2.66 -4.04 -8.20
CA SER A 27 1.88 -3.79 -6.99
C SER A 27 0.76 -4.82 -6.77
N SER A 28 0.16 -5.37 -7.84
CA SER A 28 -0.82 -6.46 -7.72
C SER A 28 -0.24 -7.71 -7.12
N ILE A 29 0.96 -8.11 -7.52
CA ILE A 29 1.57 -9.33 -7.00
C ILE A 29 1.94 -9.15 -5.53
N GLU A 30 2.44 -7.97 -5.15
CA GLU A 30 2.70 -7.61 -3.75
C GLU A 30 1.42 -7.69 -2.89
N ASN A 31 0.31 -7.13 -3.40
CA ASN A 31 -0.95 -7.10 -2.66
C ASN A 31 -1.67 -8.45 -2.64
N TYR A 32 -1.44 -9.32 -3.61
CA TYR A 32 -1.97 -10.69 -3.61
C TYR A 32 -1.52 -11.45 -2.36
N ASP A 33 -0.20 -11.63 -2.18
CA ASP A 33 0.39 -12.40 -1.07
C ASP A 33 -0.07 -11.88 0.28
N PHE A 34 -0.12 -10.55 0.37
CA PHE A 34 -0.47 -9.87 1.57
C PHE A 34 -1.97 -10.01 1.90
N PHE A 35 -2.85 -9.95 0.89
CA PHE A 35 -4.30 -10.11 1.06
C PHE A 35 -4.70 -11.55 1.38
N ILE A 36 -4.11 -12.54 0.70
CA ILE A 36 -4.47 -13.94 0.97
C ILE A 36 -4.17 -14.34 2.41
N TYR A 37 -3.11 -13.78 3.00
CA TYR A 37 -2.84 -13.91 4.43
C TYR A 37 -3.97 -13.30 5.26
N GLY A 38 -4.36 -12.05 4.97
CA GLY A 38 -5.43 -11.37 5.72
C GLY A 38 -6.75 -12.14 5.69
N THR A 39 -7.12 -12.67 4.51
CA THR A 39 -8.30 -13.52 4.36
C THR A 39 -8.17 -14.83 5.15
N ALA A 40 -7.04 -15.53 5.08
CA ALA A 40 -6.82 -16.73 5.88
C ALA A 40 -6.81 -16.45 7.39
N ALA A 41 -6.25 -15.30 7.79
CA ALA A 41 -6.24 -14.83 9.16
C ALA A 41 -7.66 -14.58 9.70
N ALA A 42 -8.58 -14.19 8.83
CA ALA A 42 -9.98 -14.02 9.16
C ALA A 42 -10.80 -15.33 9.10
N LEU A 43 -10.44 -16.27 8.20
CA LEU A 43 -11.29 -17.41 7.86
C LEU A 43 -10.89 -18.78 8.44
N VAL A 44 -9.59 -19.02 8.68
CA VAL A 44 -9.08 -20.37 8.98
C VAL A 44 -7.97 -20.41 10.03
N PHE A 45 -7.13 -19.37 10.14
CA PHE A 45 -6.06 -19.37 11.13
C PHE A 45 -6.53 -19.37 12.60
N PRO A 46 -7.66 -18.72 12.97
CA PRO A 46 -8.18 -18.79 14.33
C PRO A 46 -8.30 -20.25 14.81
N ASP A 47 -8.86 -21.12 13.99
CA ASP A 47 -9.14 -22.51 14.37
C ASP A 47 -7.92 -23.42 14.19
N LEU A 48 -7.14 -23.22 13.12
CA LEU A 48 -6.05 -24.14 12.75
C LEU A 48 -4.72 -23.89 13.46
N PHE A 49 -4.47 -22.65 13.90
CA PHE A 49 -3.21 -22.27 14.53
C PHE A 49 -3.37 -21.84 16.00
N PHE A 50 -4.59 -21.48 16.41
CA PHE A 50 -4.90 -21.03 17.77
C PHE A 50 -6.09 -21.78 18.38
N PRO A 51 -6.13 -23.13 18.36
CA PRO A 51 -7.23 -23.89 18.93
C PRO A 51 -7.31 -23.74 20.46
N GLY A 52 -8.49 -23.98 21.02
CA GLY A 52 -8.73 -23.90 22.47
C GLY A 52 -9.03 -22.50 22.99
N HIS A 53 -9.23 -21.54 22.09
CA HIS A 53 -9.71 -20.20 22.38
C HIS A 53 -11.13 -20.00 21.84
N SER A 54 -11.88 -19.01 22.34
CA SER A 54 -13.15 -18.63 21.71
C SER A 54 -12.91 -18.10 20.29
N PRO A 55 -13.87 -18.18 19.36
CA PRO A 55 -13.73 -17.69 17.98
C PRO A 55 -13.17 -16.26 17.91
N LEU A 56 -13.64 -15.38 18.79
CA LEU A 56 -13.17 -14.00 18.85
C LEU A 56 -11.72 -13.87 19.36
N ALA A 57 -11.32 -14.68 20.36
CA ALA A 57 -9.95 -14.70 20.87
C ALA A 57 -8.98 -15.32 19.85
N GLY A 58 -9.38 -16.37 19.14
CA GLY A 58 -8.64 -16.91 18.01
C GLY A 58 -8.43 -15.87 16.90
N ALA A 59 -9.46 -15.08 16.57
CA ALA A 59 -9.35 -13.97 15.63
C ALA A 59 -8.37 -12.88 16.11
N LEU A 60 -8.38 -12.51 17.39
CA LEU A 60 -7.41 -11.57 17.97
C LEU A 60 -5.97 -12.08 17.84
N LEU A 61 -5.71 -13.34 18.15
CA LEU A 61 -4.38 -13.97 18.03
C LEU A 61 -3.93 -14.01 16.57
N SER A 62 -4.83 -14.42 15.67
CA SER A 62 -4.59 -14.46 14.23
C SER A 62 -4.27 -13.06 13.67
N PHE A 63 -5.07 -12.04 13.97
CA PHE A 63 -4.77 -10.66 13.56
C PHE A 63 -3.53 -10.08 14.24
N SER A 64 -3.17 -10.54 15.44
CA SER A 64 -1.90 -10.17 16.07
C SER A 64 -0.71 -10.67 15.26
N THR A 65 -0.76 -11.90 14.72
CA THR A 65 0.30 -12.39 13.81
C THR A 65 0.38 -11.55 12.54
N PHE A 66 -0.77 -11.16 11.99
CA PHE A 66 -0.84 -10.26 10.84
C PHE A 66 -0.17 -8.92 11.15
N ALA A 67 -0.41 -8.38 12.34
CA ALA A 67 0.14 -7.12 12.81
C ALA A 67 1.66 -7.12 12.95
N VAL A 68 2.25 -8.23 13.42
CA VAL A 68 3.72 -8.39 13.53
C VAL A 68 4.41 -8.12 12.18
N GLY A 69 3.83 -8.60 11.08
CA GLY A 69 4.38 -8.35 9.74
C GLY A 69 4.46 -6.86 9.38
N PHE A 70 3.50 -6.03 9.80
CA PHE A 70 3.59 -4.58 9.55
C PHE A 70 4.61 -3.90 10.43
N VAL A 71 4.66 -4.26 11.71
CA VAL A 71 5.62 -3.69 12.67
C VAL A 71 7.06 -3.93 12.20
N ALA A 72 7.28 -5.00 11.44
CA ALA A 72 8.58 -5.31 10.85
C ALA A 72 8.93 -4.51 9.59
N ARG A 73 7.96 -3.85 8.92
CA ARG A 73 8.20 -3.11 7.66
C ARG A 73 9.20 -1.96 7.80
N PRO A 74 9.16 -1.11 8.84
CA PRO A 74 10.15 -0.04 8.99
C PRO A 74 11.59 -0.58 9.06
N LEU A 75 11.81 -1.70 9.75
CA LEU A 75 13.10 -2.38 9.80
C LEU A 75 13.52 -2.85 8.40
N GLY A 76 12.58 -3.43 7.66
CA GLY A 76 12.72 -3.77 6.25
C GLY A 76 13.16 -2.63 5.35
N ALA A 77 12.52 -1.46 5.50
CA ALA A 77 12.85 -0.27 4.73
C ALA A 77 14.29 0.18 4.95
N VAL A 78 14.79 0.07 6.19
CA VAL A 78 16.19 0.38 6.52
C VAL A 78 17.15 -0.64 5.89
N ILE A 79 16.88 -1.94 6.07
CA ILE A 79 17.74 -3.02 5.57
C ILE A 79 17.82 -3.02 4.05
N PHE A 80 16.67 -3.12 3.36
CA PHE A 80 16.61 -3.23 1.90
C PHE A 80 16.87 -1.91 1.19
N GLY A 81 16.65 -0.77 1.87
CA GLY A 81 17.09 0.53 1.41
C GLY A 81 18.62 0.60 1.33
N HIS A 82 19.31 0.31 2.43
CA HIS A 82 20.77 0.26 2.47
C HIS A 82 21.34 -0.76 1.48
N LEU A 83 20.76 -1.96 1.43
CA LEU A 83 21.20 -3.01 0.51
C LEU A 83 21.01 -2.61 -0.96
N GLY A 84 19.94 -1.89 -1.26
CA GLY A 84 19.69 -1.32 -2.60
C GLY A 84 20.68 -0.24 -2.98
N ASP A 85 21.15 0.56 -2.02
CA ASP A 85 22.15 1.60 -2.24
C ASP A 85 23.56 1.01 -2.43
N VAL A 86 23.92 -0.05 -1.69
CA VAL A 86 25.26 -0.68 -1.76
C VAL A 86 25.38 -1.71 -2.90
N HIS A 87 24.37 -2.57 -3.07
CA HIS A 87 24.44 -3.73 -3.98
C HIS A 87 23.59 -3.56 -5.25
N GLY A 88 22.90 -2.44 -5.37
CA GLY A 88 22.03 -2.10 -6.51
C GLY A 88 20.55 -2.45 -6.29
N ARG A 89 19.68 -1.52 -6.69
CA ARG A 89 18.23 -1.59 -6.47
C ARG A 89 17.56 -2.82 -7.07
N LYS A 90 18.01 -3.26 -8.26
CA LYS A 90 17.47 -4.46 -8.93
C LYS A 90 17.70 -5.73 -8.10
N ARG A 91 18.90 -5.89 -7.52
CA ARG A 91 19.22 -7.06 -6.68
C ARG A 91 18.42 -7.04 -5.38
N SER A 92 18.34 -5.87 -4.73
CA SER A 92 17.50 -5.69 -3.53
C SER A 92 16.04 -6.07 -3.79
N LEU A 93 15.46 -5.58 -4.89
CA LEU A 93 14.08 -5.89 -5.27
C LEU A 93 13.86 -7.39 -5.52
N VAL A 94 14.79 -8.07 -6.19
CA VAL A 94 14.70 -9.53 -6.41
C VAL A 94 14.76 -10.29 -5.09
N MET A 95 15.62 -9.90 -4.15
CA MET A 95 15.70 -10.53 -2.83
C MET A 95 14.42 -10.35 -2.02
N VAL A 96 13.82 -9.16 -2.05
CA VAL A 96 12.53 -8.88 -1.42
C VAL A 96 11.44 -9.80 -1.96
N LEU A 97 11.32 -9.87 -3.28
CA LEU A 97 10.29 -10.68 -3.95
C LEU A 97 10.47 -12.17 -3.67
N LEU A 98 11.69 -12.69 -3.72
CA LEU A 98 12.00 -14.08 -3.36
C LEU A 98 11.63 -14.36 -1.91
N THR A 99 12.02 -13.49 -0.98
CA THR A 99 11.73 -13.66 0.45
C THR A 99 10.22 -13.68 0.70
N MET A 100 9.47 -12.78 0.06
CA MET A 100 8.01 -12.75 0.18
C MET A 100 7.35 -14.01 -0.40
N GLY A 101 7.61 -14.35 -1.67
CA GLY A 101 6.94 -15.47 -2.33
C GLY A 101 7.32 -16.83 -1.74
N ILE A 102 8.58 -17.02 -1.32
CA ILE A 102 9.00 -18.22 -0.58
C ILE A 102 8.26 -18.27 0.75
N GLY A 103 8.21 -17.16 1.51
CA GLY A 103 7.47 -17.10 2.76
C GLY A 103 5.99 -17.45 2.59
N THR A 104 5.35 -16.92 1.55
CA THR A 104 3.94 -17.19 1.25
C THR A 104 3.72 -18.67 0.92
N THR A 105 4.60 -19.25 0.09
CA THR A 105 4.53 -20.67 -0.27
C THR A 105 4.77 -21.57 0.96
N LEU A 106 5.70 -21.19 1.84
CA LEU A 106 5.99 -21.92 3.09
C LEU A 106 4.79 -21.93 4.05
N ILE A 107 4.01 -20.85 4.11
CA ILE A 107 2.76 -20.82 4.87
C ILE A 107 1.76 -21.87 4.33
N GLY A 108 1.70 -22.04 3.00
CA GLY A 108 0.84 -23.03 2.35
C GLY A 108 1.17 -24.48 2.71
N VAL A 109 2.43 -24.79 3.05
CA VAL A 109 2.85 -26.14 3.50
C VAL A 109 3.02 -26.24 5.01
N LEU A 110 2.70 -25.19 5.76
CA LEU A 110 2.92 -25.15 7.20
C LEU A 110 1.98 -26.15 7.91
N PRO A 111 2.51 -27.03 8.79
CA PRO A 111 1.68 -27.90 9.61
C PRO A 111 0.83 -27.09 10.60
N THR A 112 -0.38 -27.56 10.90
CA THR A 112 -1.31 -26.93 11.85
C THR A 112 -0.95 -27.26 13.30
N TYR A 113 -1.65 -26.63 14.24
CA TYR A 113 -1.47 -26.88 15.66
C TYR A 113 -1.65 -28.37 16.03
N ASP A 114 -2.60 -29.07 15.40
CA ASP A 114 -2.81 -30.50 15.66
C ASP A 114 -1.59 -31.37 15.33
N ALA A 115 -0.75 -30.95 14.37
CA ALA A 115 0.41 -31.71 13.92
C ALA A 115 1.67 -31.44 14.75
N ILE A 116 1.93 -30.18 15.11
CA ILE A 116 3.20 -29.76 15.73
C ILE A 116 3.02 -28.88 16.99
N GLY A 117 1.79 -28.75 17.48
CA GLY A 117 1.45 -28.01 18.69
C GLY A 117 1.80 -26.51 18.59
N PRO A 118 2.27 -25.89 19.69
CA PRO A 118 2.61 -24.47 19.75
C PRO A 118 3.68 -24.00 18.75
N ALA A 119 4.45 -24.92 18.16
CA ALA A 119 5.40 -24.58 17.11
C ALA A 119 4.73 -24.04 15.84
N ALA A 120 3.49 -24.45 15.54
CA ALA A 120 2.74 -24.01 14.36
C ALA A 120 2.52 -22.48 14.35
N PRO A 121 1.87 -21.87 15.36
CA PRO A 121 1.69 -20.41 15.40
C PRO A 121 3.02 -19.66 15.52
N LEU A 122 4.05 -20.22 16.18
CA LEU A 122 5.37 -19.59 16.25
C LEU A 122 6.06 -19.51 14.88
N LEU A 123 6.00 -20.58 14.09
CA LEU A 123 6.52 -20.61 12.73
C LEU A 123 5.71 -19.69 11.81
N LEU A 124 4.39 -19.64 11.97
CA LEU A 124 3.53 -18.69 11.24
C LEU A 124 3.95 -17.25 11.52
N VAL A 125 4.17 -16.89 12.78
CA VAL A 125 4.67 -15.56 13.18
C VAL A 125 6.06 -15.29 12.62
N LEU A 126 6.97 -16.27 12.65
CA LEU A 126 8.32 -16.12 12.10
C LEU A 126 8.31 -15.86 10.59
N LEU A 127 7.55 -16.66 9.83
CA LEU A 127 7.37 -16.46 8.40
C LEU A 127 6.77 -15.08 8.13
N ARG A 128 5.79 -14.66 8.94
CA ARG A 128 5.15 -13.37 8.79
C ARG A 128 6.08 -12.19 9.10
N LEU A 129 6.94 -12.33 10.11
CA LEU A 129 7.96 -11.35 10.46
C LEU A 129 8.95 -11.17 9.28
N VAL A 130 9.45 -12.28 8.74
CA VAL A 130 10.38 -12.27 7.59
C VAL A 130 9.74 -11.61 6.36
N GLN A 131 8.49 -11.95 6.03
CA GLN A 131 7.75 -11.30 4.93
C GLN A 131 7.54 -9.79 5.19
N GLY A 132 7.25 -9.42 6.42
CA GLY A 132 7.09 -8.03 6.85
C GLY A 132 8.35 -7.19 6.61
N ILE A 133 9.51 -7.73 6.98
CA ILE A 133 10.82 -7.11 6.72
C ILE A 133 11.06 -6.99 5.21
N ALA A 134 10.76 -8.01 4.41
CA ALA A 134 10.92 -7.94 2.96
C ALA A 134 10.09 -6.80 2.34
N LEU A 135 8.80 -6.74 2.68
CA LEU A 135 7.84 -5.78 2.11
C LEU A 135 8.19 -4.31 2.41
N GLY A 136 8.91 -4.06 3.51
CA GLY A 136 9.25 -2.71 3.98
C GLY A 136 9.92 -1.79 2.96
N GLY A 137 10.74 -2.33 2.06
CA GLY A 137 11.58 -1.56 1.15
C GLY A 137 11.00 -1.24 -0.23
N GLN A 138 9.82 -1.77 -0.59
CA GLN A 138 9.34 -1.80 -1.98
C GLN A 138 8.32 -0.72 -2.32
N THR A 139 7.37 -0.44 -1.41
CA THR A 139 6.13 0.30 -1.72
C THR A 139 6.36 1.77 -2.14
N GLY A 140 7.34 2.47 -1.55
CA GLY A 140 7.62 3.87 -1.87
C GLY A 140 8.17 4.08 -3.30
N GLY A 141 8.95 3.15 -3.82
CA GLY A 141 9.60 3.27 -5.12
C GLY A 141 8.67 3.09 -6.32
N VAL A 142 7.64 2.24 -6.19
CA VAL A 142 6.70 1.96 -7.29
C VAL A 142 5.80 3.16 -7.58
N ILE A 143 5.31 3.84 -6.54
CA ILE A 143 4.46 5.03 -6.68
C ILE A 143 5.23 6.19 -7.29
N LEU A 144 6.47 6.43 -6.83
CA LEU A 144 7.34 7.48 -7.37
C LEU A 144 7.69 7.25 -8.83
N LEU A 145 8.01 6.01 -9.22
CA LEU A 145 8.34 5.68 -10.61
C LEU A 145 7.20 6.00 -11.59
N ALA A 146 5.96 5.68 -11.20
CA ALA A 146 4.78 5.98 -12.01
C ALA A 146 4.54 7.49 -12.13
N LEU A 147 4.83 8.24 -11.07
CA LEU A 147 4.57 9.67 -10.98
C LEU A 147 5.66 10.53 -11.66
N GLU A 148 6.93 10.16 -11.53
CA GLU A 148 8.06 10.84 -12.20
C GLU A 148 7.99 10.72 -13.73
N SER A 149 7.31 9.69 -14.24
CA SER A 149 7.10 9.48 -15.67
C SER A 149 5.85 10.21 -16.22
N ALA A 150 5.05 10.81 -15.33
CA ALA A 150 3.75 11.38 -15.66
C ALA A 150 3.85 12.86 -16.08
N PRO A 151 3.05 13.31 -17.07
CA PRO A 151 2.85 14.74 -17.32
C PRO A 151 2.35 15.46 -16.08
N ALA A 152 2.75 16.73 -15.89
CA ALA A 152 2.40 17.52 -14.72
C ALA A 152 0.88 17.64 -14.48
N ASP A 153 0.08 17.69 -15.55
CA ASP A 153 -1.39 17.81 -15.50
C ASP A 153 -2.12 16.47 -15.31
N ARG A 154 -1.41 15.34 -15.23
CA ARG A 154 -2.00 13.98 -15.17
C ARG A 154 -1.38 13.08 -14.09
N ARG A 155 -0.75 13.68 -13.09
CA ARG A 155 -0.09 12.95 -12.01
C ARG A 155 -1.08 12.10 -11.21
N GLY A 156 -2.30 12.59 -10.96
CA GLY A 156 -3.36 11.81 -10.32
C GLY A 156 -3.74 10.57 -11.12
N PHE A 157 -3.97 10.72 -12.42
CA PHE A 157 -4.28 9.59 -13.31
C PHE A 157 -3.17 8.54 -13.34
N PHE A 158 -1.91 8.93 -13.57
CA PHE A 158 -0.83 7.94 -13.71
C PHE A 158 -0.43 7.30 -12.38
N SER A 159 -0.41 8.06 -11.28
CA SER A 159 -0.12 7.51 -9.95
C SER A 159 -1.19 6.52 -9.48
N SER A 160 -2.44 6.70 -9.91
CA SER A 160 -3.54 5.78 -9.60
C SER A 160 -3.34 4.35 -10.12
N PHE A 161 -2.52 4.12 -11.17
CA PHE A 161 -2.24 2.77 -11.66
C PHE A 161 -1.39 1.95 -10.68
N ALA A 162 -0.42 2.59 -10.04
CA ALA A 162 0.36 1.95 -8.98
C ALA A 162 -0.56 1.57 -7.80
N LEU A 163 -1.49 2.46 -7.44
CA LEU A 163 -2.46 2.24 -6.37
C LEU A 163 -3.51 1.18 -6.73
N ALA A 164 -3.91 1.11 -8.00
CA ALA A 164 -4.79 0.09 -8.55
C ALA A 164 -4.20 -1.33 -8.46
N GLY A 165 -2.89 -1.44 -8.27
CA GLY A 165 -2.26 -2.71 -7.93
C GLY A 165 -2.86 -3.35 -6.67
N GLY A 166 -3.17 -2.54 -5.65
CA GLY A 166 -3.87 -2.95 -4.43
C GLY A 166 -5.12 -3.80 -4.69
N PRO A 167 -6.21 -3.19 -5.18
CA PRO A 167 -7.46 -3.89 -5.45
C PRO A 167 -7.33 -4.99 -6.51
N ALA A 168 -6.40 -4.88 -7.47
CA ALA A 168 -6.15 -5.96 -8.43
C ALA A 168 -5.55 -7.21 -7.75
N GLY A 169 -4.55 -7.04 -6.87
CA GLY A 169 -3.97 -8.15 -6.12
C GLY A 169 -5.00 -8.84 -5.22
N ILE A 170 -5.83 -8.03 -4.57
CA ILE A 170 -6.98 -8.49 -3.80
C ILE A 170 -7.96 -9.29 -4.66
N LEU A 171 -8.33 -8.79 -5.83
CA LEU A 171 -9.29 -9.45 -6.70
C LEU A 171 -8.78 -10.84 -7.10
N VAL A 172 -7.48 -10.97 -7.41
CA VAL A 172 -6.84 -12.25 -7.71
C VAL A 172 -6.79 -13.16 -6.47
N GLY A 173 -6.44 -12.62 -5.30
CA GLY A 173 -6.39 -13.38 -4.04
C GLY A 173 -7.75 -13.90 -3.60
N ASN A 174 -8.75 -13.03 -3.65
CA ASN A 174 -10.13 -13.38 -3.33
C ASN A 174 -10.72 -14.37 -4.34
N LEU A 175 -10.46 -14.18 -5.63
CA LEU A 175 -10.87 -15.13 -6.65
C LEU A 175 -10.25 -16.52 -6.42
N ALA A 176 -8.99 -16.60 -5.99
CA ALA A 176 -8.38 -17.87 -5.63
C ALA A 176 -9.13 -18.56 -4.48
N PHE A 177 -9.46 -17.85 -3.40
CA PHE A 177 -10.27 -18.41 -2.30
C PHE A 177 -11.67 -18.83 -2.72
N LEU A 178 -12.35 -18.01 -3.53
CA LEU A 178 -13.69 -18.33 -4.03
C LEU A 178 -13.67 -19.56 -4.95
N LEU A 179 -12.72 -19.65 -5.88
CA LEU A 179 -12.60 -20.80 -6.78
C LEU A 179 -12.34 -22.10 -6.00
N VAL A 180 -11.47 -22.05 -5.00
CA VAL A 180 -11.26 -23.20 -4.10
C VAL A 180 -12.55 -23.53 -3.36
N GLY A 181 -13.21 -22.54 -2.76
CA GLY A 181 -14.47 -22.73 -2.04
C GLY A 181 -15.63 -23.26 -2.91
N LEU A 182 -15.60 -23.06 -4.23
CA LEU A 182 -16.59 -23.62 -5.16
C LEU A 182 -16.34 -25.11 -5.48
N VAL A 183 -15.10 -25.58 -5.34
CA VAL A 183 -14.72 -26.97 -5.66
C VAL A 183 -14.46 -27.82 -4.41
N THR A 184 -14.49 -27.22 -3.22
CA THR A 184 -14.33 -27.92 -1.93
C THR A 184 -15.58 -27.80 -1.05
N THR A 185 -15.88 -28.81 -0.24
CA THR A 185 -16.80 -28.67 0.90
C THR A 185 -16.17 -27.81 2.00
N SER A 186 -16.96 -27.29 2.95
CA SER A 186 -16.43 -26.52 4.09
C SER A 186 -15.35 -27.30 4.86
N GLU A 187 -15.61 -28.57 5.16
CA GLU A 187 -14.65 -29.46 5.83
C GLU A 187 -13.36 -29.65 5.02
N SER A 188 -13.46 -29.85 3.70
CA SER A 188 -12.28 -29.98 2.83
C SER A 188 -11.50 -28.67 2.71
N PHE A 189 -12.21 -27.54 2.69
CA PHE A 189 -11.62 -26.21 2.65
C PHE A 189 -10.75 -25.97 3.88
N ASP A 190 -11.29 -26.27 5.07
CA ASP A 190 -10.60 -26.07 6.34
C ASP A 190 -9.45 -27.09 6.54
N ALA A 191 -9.62 -28.33 6.05
CA ALA A 191 -8.58 -29.35 6.11
C ALA A 191 -7.36 -29.01 5.22
N TRP A 192 -7.57 -28.67 3.94
CA TRP A 192 -6.47 -28.48 2.99
C TRP A 192 -6.71 -27.40 1.93
N GLY A 193 -7.96 -27.08 1.58
CA GLY A 193 -8.28 -26.17 0.48
C GLY A 193 -7.66 -24.77 0.66
N TRP A 194 -7.68 -24.22 1.87
CA TRP A 194 -7.11 -22.90 2.17
C TRP A 194 -5.62 -22.76 1.83
N ARG A 195 -4.89 -23.86 1.67
CA ARG A 195 -3.46 -23.86 1.30
C ARG A 195 -3.23 -23.50 -0.16
N LEU A 196 -4.18 -23.79 -1.04
CA LEU A 196 -3.99 -23.62 -2.49
C LEU A 196 -3.68 -22.18 -2.91
N PRO A 197 -4.33 -21.12 -2.39
CA PRO A 197 -3.95 -19.74 -2.70
C PRO A 197 -2.50 -19.42 -2.28
N PHE A 198 -2.03 -19.94 -1.15
CA PHE A 198 -0.64 -19.75 -0.72
C PHE A 198 0.35 -20.45 -1.64
N LEU A 199 0.06 -21.69 -2.06
CA LEU A 199 0.91 -22.45 -2.97
C LEU A 199 0.94 -21.83 -4.38
N ALA A 200 -0.17 -21.24 -4.84
CA ALA A 200 -0.23 -20.54 -6.12
C ALA A 200 0.73 -19.32 -6.19
N SER A 201 1.16 -18.79 -5.04
CA SER A 201 2.17 -17.73 -4.96
C SER A 201 3.49 -18.13 -5.65
N VAL A 202 3.85 -19.43 -5.73
CA VAL A 202 5.05 -19.87 -6.45
C VAL A 202 5.03 -19.49 -7.94
N VAL A 203 3.83 -19.51 -8.56
CA VAL A 203 3.65 -19.14 -9.96
C VAL A 203 3.77 -17.63 -10.13
N LEU A 204 3.17 -16.86 -9.22
CA LEU A 204 3.26 -15.40 -9.20
C LEU A 204 4.68 -14.92 -8.93
N LEU A 205 5.42 -15.62 -8.05
CA LEU A 205 6.83 -15.41 -7.81
C LEU A 205 7.63 -15.62 -9.10
N GLY A 206 7.42 -16.73 -9.79
CA GLY A 206 8.06 -17.01 -11.09
C GLY A 206 7.77 -15.94 -12.14
N LEU A 207 6.51 -15.51 -12.25
CA LEU A 207 6.10 -14.42 -13.15
C LEU A 207 6.77 -13.10 -12.78
N THR A 208 6.83 -12.76 -11.49
CA THR A 208 7.45 -11.51 -11.03
C THR A 208 8.95 -11.52 -11.33
N LEU A 209 9.63 -12.62 -11.03
CA LEU A 209 11.05 -12.79 -11.35
C LEU A 209 11.28 -12.64 -12.85
N TYR A 210 10.45 -13.27 -13.68
CA TYR A 210 10.54 -13.14 -15.13
C TYR A 210 10.42 -11.68 -15.57
N ILE A 211 9.42 -10.94 -15.08
CA ILE A 211 9.20 -9.53 -15.39
C ILE A 211 10.41 -8.70 -14.93
N GLN A 212 10.87 -8.87 -13.70
CA GLN A 212 11.96 -8.08 -13.11
C GLN A 212 13.32 -8.35 -13.75
N LEU A 213 13.56 -9.58 -14.19
CA LEU A 213 14.79 -9.93 -14.92
C LEU A 213 14.82 -9.25 -16.29
N ARG A 214 13.65 -9.08 -16.94
CA ARG A 214 13.50 -8.50 -18.29
C ARG A 214 13.35 -6.97 -18.32
N ILE A 215 13.01 -6.33 -17.20
CA ILE A 215 13.08 -4.87 -17.10
C ILE A 215 14.56 -4.46 -17.09
N GLU A 216 14.99 -3.81 -18.18
CA GLU A 216 16.29 -3.14 -18.23
C GLU A 216 16.36 -2.05 -17.16
N GLU A 217 17.51 -1.89 -16.52
CA GLU A 217 17.71 -0.87 -15.49
C GLU A 217 17.24 0.50 -16.01
N THR A 218 16.35 1.13 -15.25
CA THR A 218 15.76 2.42 -15.60
C THR A 218 16.85 3.43 -15.93
N GLN A 219 16.63 4.25 -16.95
CA GLN A 219 17.58 5.29 -17.39
C GLN A 219 18.01 6.22 -16.23
N ALA A 220 17.14 6.41 -15.23
CA ALA A 220 17.45 7.12 -13.99
C ALA A 220 18.57 6.44 -13.15
N PHE A 221 18.58 5.11 -13.07
CA PHE A 221 19.62 4.37 -12.36
C PHE A 221 20.93 4.33 -13.15
N LYS A 222 20.87 4.22 -14.48
CA LYS A 222 22.04 4.38 -15.35
C LYS A 222 22.64 5.79 -15.24
N ARG A 223 21.81 6.82 -15.06
CA ARG A 223 22.27 8.20 -14.77
C ARG A 223 22.94 8.28 -13.40
N LEU A 224 22.33 7.76 -12.33
CA LEU A 224 22.93 7.74 -10.99
C LEU A 224 24.26 6.96 -10.93
N GLN A 225 24.37 5.81 -11.59
CA GLN A 225 25.64 5.08 -11.69
C GLN A 225 26.69 5.82 -12.52
N ARG A 226 26.29 6.53 -13.58
CA ARG A 226 27.21 7.35 -14.37
C ARG A 226 27.70 8.55 -13.57
N THR A 227 26.84 9.18 -12.78
CA THR A 227 27.24 10.26 -11.87
C THR A 227 28.15 9.75 -10.74
N ALA A 228 27.82 8.60 -10.15
CA ALA A 228 28.64 7.98 -9.09
C ALA A 228 30.01 7.47 -9.61
N LYS A 229 30.06 6.91 -10.83
CA LYS A 229 31.33 6.58 -11.49
C LYS A 229 32.11 7.83 -11.88
N ALA A 230 31.45 8.87 -12.39
CA ALA A 230 32.11 10.15 -12.67
C ALA A 230 32.70 10.79 -11.40
N ASP A 231 32.03 10.68 -10.25
CA ASP A 231 32.55 11.13 -8.95
C ASP A 231 33.71 10.25 -8.42
N THR A 232 33.81 8.99 -8.87
CA THR A 232 34.90 8.08 -8.48
C THR A 232 36.12 8.25 -9.40
N ASP A 233 35.91 8.53 -10.68
CA ASP A 233 36.97 8.75 -11.67
C ASP A 233 37.52 10.19 -11.61
N ALA A 234 36.72 11.17 -11.17
CA ALA A 234 37.15 12.57 -10.98
C ALA A 234 38.05 12.79 -9.75
N ASP A 235 38.12 11.83 -8.81
CA ASP A 235 39.02 11.91 -7.64
C ASP A 235 40.49 11.61 -7.99
N THR A 236 40.80 11.35 -9.27
CA THR A 236 42.17 11.11 -9.75
C THR A 236 42.75 12.29 -10.56
N GLN A 237 41.94 13.27 -10.99
CA GLN A 237 42.44 14.41 -11.79
C GLN A 237 41.42 15.56 -11.86
N ALA A 238 41.46 16.50 -10.90
CA ALA A 238 41.26 17.95 -11.09
C ALA A 238 40.96 18.64 -9.75
N ASP A 239 41.92 19.46 -9.32
CA ASP A 239 41.64 20.61 -8.47
C ASP A 239 40.70 21.57 -9.24
N THR A 240 39.76 22.20 -8.52
CA THR A 240 38.78 23.23 -8.95
C THR A 240 37.36 22.76 -9.33
N VAL A 241 36.39 23.37 -8.63
CA VAL A 241 34.93 23.14 -8.62
C VAL A 241 34.46 21.91 -7.82
N LYS A 242 34.60 22.01 -6.48
CA LYS A 242 33.83 21.21 -5.53
C LYS A 242 32.33 21.45 -5.74
N ARG A 243 31.64 20.58 -6.46
CA ARG A 243 30.20 20.37 -6.20
C ARG A 243 30.06 19.94 -4.73
N PRO A 244 29.03 20.41 -4.00
CA PRO A 244 28.82 19.98 -2.64
C PRO A 244 28.50 18.47 -2.67
N LYS A 245 29.52 17.66 -2.35
CA LYS A 245 29.34 16.27 -1.94
C LYS A 245 28.23 16.28 -0.88
N PRO A 246 27.08 15.59 -1.06
CA PRO A 246 26.09 15.52 0.00
C PRO A 246 26.84 15.07 1.26
N PRO A 247 26.74 15.82 2.37
CA PRO A 247 27.62 15.61 3.52
C PRO A 247 27.56 14.15 3.93
N ALA A 248 28.70 13.46 3.80
CA ALA A 248 28.87 12.11 4.31
C ALA A 248 28.62 12.17 5.83
N GLY A 249 27.44 11.72 6.27
CA GLY A 249 27.16 11.62 7.71
C GLY A 249 25.71 11.70 8.18
N ARG A 250 24.72 12.04 7.34
CA ARG A 250 23.31 12.05 7.78
C ARG A 250 22.41 11.25 6.84
N SER A 251 21.74 10.23 7.38
CA SER A 251 20.73 9.47 6.63
C SER A 251 19.66 10.45 6.12
N PRO A 252 19.32 10.45 4.81
CA PRO A 252 18.23 11.25 4.27
C PRO A 252 16.89 11.09 5.03
N VAL A 253 16.70 9.93 5.67
CA VAL A 253 15.57 9.64 6.57
C VAL A 253 15.62 10.47 7.86
N LEU A 254 16.81 10.55 8.49
CA LEU A 254 17.04 11.35 9.71
C LEU A 254 16.95 12.86 9.42
N GLU A 255 17.39 13.29 8.24
CA GLU A 255 17.23 14.69 7.81
C GLU A 255 15.75 15.03 7.55
N ALA A 256 15.01 14.16 6.87
CA ALA A 256 13.58 14.36 6.64
C ALA A 256 12.78 14.45 7.96
N LEU A 257 13.08 13.58 8.93
CA LEU A 257 12.45 13.57 10.26
C LEU A 257 12.69 14.84 11.06
N SER A 258 13.91 15.37 11.02
CA SER A 258 14.26 16.59 11.75
C SER A 258 13.73 17.85 11.06
N ARG A 259 13.67 17.86 9.72
CA ARG A 259 13.31 19.05 8.94
C ARG A 259 11.81 19.19 8.64
N TYR A 260 11.07 18.08 8.56
CA TYR A 260 9.63 18.09 8.19
C TYR A 260 8.71 17.27 9.12
N PRO A 261 8.87 17.27 10.46
CA PRO A 261 8.10 16.41 11.36
C PRO A 261 6.59 16.65 11.26
N ARG A 262 6.16 17.92 11.16
CA ARG A 262 4.74 18.27 11.00
C ARG A 262 4.13 17.70 9.71
N LYS A 263 4.84 17.81 8.58
CA LYS A 263 4.36 17.26 7.30
C LYS A 263 4.30 15.73 7.35
N ILE A 264 5.27 15.09 7.99
CA ILE A 264 5.29 13.63 8.17
C ILE A 264 4.08 13.15 8.97
N VAL A 265 3.76 13.81 10.09
CA VAL A 265 2.60 13.49 10.93
C VAL A 265 1.29 13.73 10.18
N LEU A 266 1.17 14.86 9.47
CA LEU A 266 -0.05 15.17 8.70
C LEU A 266 -0.26 14.21 7.52
N ILE A 267 0.80 13.80 6.82
CA ILE A 267 0.68 12.78 5.77
C ILE A 267 0.35 11.42 6.36
N GLY A 268 0.94 11.06 7.51
CA GLY A 268 0.56 9.85 8.24
C GLY A 268 -0.92 9.87 8.65
N GLY A 269 -1.40 11.00 9.17
CA GLY A 269 -2.81 11.21 9.51
C GLY A 269 -3.72 11.17 8.27
N ALA A 270 -3.29 11.73 7.13
CA ALA A 270 -4.01 11.64 5.87
C ALA A 270 -4.09 10.21 5.31
N TYR A 271 -3.17 9.33 5.71
CA TYR A 271 -3.10 7.95 5.24
C TYR A 271 -3.76 6.94 6.20
N VAL A 272 -3.94 7.28 7.48
CA VAL A 272 -4.42 6.34 8.49
C VAL A 272 -5.86 5.90 8.24
N GLY A 273 -6.80 6.82 7.96
CA GLY A 273 -8.20 6.48 7.74
C GLY A 273 -8.40 5.69 6.45
N ILE A 274 -7.59 5.96 5.43
CA ILE A 274 -7.50 5.15 4.20
C ILE A 274 -7.18 3.70 4.56
N ASN A 275 -6.10 3.47 5.31
CA ASN A 275 -5.71 2.09 5.65
C ASN A 275 -6.77 1.44 6.54
N VAL A 276 -7.18 2.09 7.62
CA VAL A 276 -8.15 1.51 8.57
C VAL A 276 -9.39 1.06 7.83
N THR A 277 -10.01 1.94 7.06
CA THR A 277 -11.26 1.62 6.38
C THR A 277 -11.06 0.55 5.30
N TYR A 278 -9.94 0.56 4.58
CA TYR A 278 -9.58 -0.51 3.67
C TYR A 278 -9.50 -1.87 4.36
N TYR A 279 -8.71 -2.00 5.43
CA TYR A 279 -8.57 -3.28 6.15
C TYR A 279 -9.84 -3.72 6.87
N LEU A 280 -10.68 -2.76 7.29
CA LEU A 280 -11.96 -3.10 7.87
C LEU A 280 -12.93 -3.67 6.84
N PHE A 281 -12.99 -3.12 5.62
CA PHE A 281 -13.75 -3.73 4.54
C PHE A 281 -13.16 -5.07 4.11
N MET A 282 -11.83 -5.15 3.96
CA MET A 282 -11.18 -6.26 3.26
C MET A 282 -10.89 -7.47 4.14
N THR A 283 -10.70 -7.27 5.43
CA THR A 283 -10.26 -8.32 6.35
C THR A 283 -11.20 -8.47 7.53
N PHE A 284 -11.48 -7.38 8.24
CA PHE A 284 -12.34 -7.47 9.43
C PHE A 284 -13.79 -7.78 9.07
N ALA A 285 -14.36 -7.25 8.00
CA ALA A 285 -15.73 -7.57 7.57
C ALA A 285 -15.91 -9.06 7.22
N VAL A 286 -14.84 -9.71 6.74
CA VAL A 286 -14.82 -11.17 6.53
C VAL A 286 -14.94 -11.87 7.88
N ALA A 287 -14.05 -11.55 8.84
CA ALA A 287 -14.10 -12.13 10.18
C ALA A 287 -15.44 -11.85 10.88
N TYR A 288 -15.95 -10.61 10.81
CA TYR A 288 -17.23 -10.22 11.40
C TYR A 288 -18.40 -11.04 10.82
N GLY A 289 -18.42 -11.21 9.49
CA GLY A 289 -19.50 -11.92 8.82
C GLY A 289 -19.47 -13.43 9.00
N THR A 290 -18.28 -14.04 9.06
CA THR A 290 -18.13 -15.51 9.13
C THR A 290 -17.91 -16.04 10.54
N ASN A 291 -17.82 -15.17 11.55
CA ASN A 291 -17.65 -15.61 12.93
C ASN A 291 -18.98 -16.17 13.46
N GLU A 292 -18.90 -17.37 14.03
CA GLU A 292 -20.02 -18.16 14.54
C GLU A 292 -20.76 -17.47 15.71
N ASP A 293 -20.05 -16.65 16.50
CA ASP A 293 -20.62 -15.89 17.62
C ASP A 293 -21.22 -14.54 17.19
N ILE A 294 -21.11 -14.16 15.90
CA ILE A 294 -21.54 -12.84 15.41
C ILE A 294 -22.66 -12.97 14.36
N LEU A 295 -22.35 -13.43 13.15
CA LEU A 295 -23.30 -13.53 12.04
C LEU A 295 -23.36 -14.92 11.39
N ASP A 296 -22.36 -15.78 11.62
CA ASP A 296 -22.30 -17.16 11.11
C ASP A 296 -22.64 -17.32 9.62
N MET A 297 -22.25 -16.34 8.79
CA MET A 297 -22.57 -16.40 7.37
C MET A 297 -21.61 -17.30 6.60
N PRO A 298 -22.10 -17.96 5.53
CA PRO A 298 -21.24 -18.65 4.57
C PRO A 298 -20.13 -17.75 4.02
N LYS A 299 -18.88 -18.25 4.04
CA LYS A 299 -17.66 -17.51 3.62
C LYS A 299 -17.83 -16.85 2.24
N ASN A 300 -18.44 -17.55 1.29
CA ASN A 300 -18.68 -17.07 -0.08
C ASN A 300 -19.55 -15.80 -0.16
N ARG A 301 -20.45 -15.56 0.80
CA ARG A 301 -21.38 -14.43 0.80
C ARG A 301 -20.64 -13.10 0.98
N ILE A 302 -19.73 -13.04 1.96
CA ILE A 302 -18.88 -11.85 2.17
C ILE A 302 -17.82 -11.75 1.07
N LEU A 303 -17.16 -12.85 0.72
CA LEU A 303 -16.10 -12.85 -0.29
C LEU A 303 -16.61 -12.34 -1.66
N LEU A 304 -17.86 -12.62 -2.05
CA LEU A 304 -18.45 -12.05 -3.26
C LEU A 304 -18.60 -10.52 -3.19
N GLY A 305 -19.05 -9.99 -2.05
CA GLY A 305 -19.13 -8.54 -1.82
C GLY A 305 -17.75 -7.87 -1.92
N VAL A 306 -16.75 -8.46 -1.27
CA VAL A 306 -15.36 -8.03 -1.34
C VAL A 306 -14.83 -8.06 -2.78
N LEU A 307 -15.11 -9.12 -3.54
CA LEU A 307 -14.68 -9.28 -4.93
C LEU A 307 -15.24 -8.17 -5.82
N LEU A 308 -16.55 -7.96 -5.76
CA LEU A 308 -17.23 -6.96 -6.58
C LEU A 308 -16.85 -5.54 -6.15
N GLY A 309 -16.77 -5.25 -4.86
CA GLY A 309 -16.29 -3.96 -4.36
C GLY A 309 -14.87 -3.64 -4.83
N ALA A 310 -13.94 -4.60 -4.74
CA ALA A 310 -12.57 -4.44 -5.22
C ALA A 310 -12.50 -4.30 -6.76
N GLY A 311 -13.34 -5.03 -7.49
CA GLY A 311 -13.44 -4.91 -8.95
C GLY A 311 -13.92 -3.53 -9.39
N PHE A 312 -14.93 -2.97 -8.73
CA PHE A 312 -15.38 -1.60 -8.97
C PHE A 312 -14.28 -0.59 -8.62
N GLN A 313 -13.60 -0.76 -7.49
CA GLN A 313 -12.49 0.10 -7.09
C GLN A 313 -11.33 0.08 -8.10
N LEU A 314 -10.96 -1.10 -8.61
CA LEU A 314 -9.93 -1.25 -9.64
C LEU A 314 -10.23 -0.40 -10.89
N VAL A 315 -11.49 -0.41 -11.34
CA VAL A 315 -11.92 0.36 -12.52
C VAL A 315 -12.06 1.85 -12.22
N LEU A 316 -12.57 2.20 -11.04
CA LEU A 316 -12.82 3.59 -10.67
C LEU A 316 -11.57 4.35 -10.25
N LEU A 317 -10.48 3.67 -9.85
CA LEU A 317 -9.24 4.32 -9.41
C LEU A 317 -8.63 5.25 -10.47
N PRO A 318 -8.41 4.83 -11.73
CA PRO A 318 -7.96 5.72 -12.79
C PRO A 318 -8.91 6.88 -13.06
N VAL A 319 -10.22 6.65 -12.99
CA VAL A 319 -11.23 7.69 -13.21
C VAL A 319 -11.18 8.75 -12.10
N ALA A 320 -11.13 8.31 -10.84
CA ALA A 320 -10.99 9.19 -9.68
C ALA A 320 -9.63 9.89 -9.66
N GLY A 321 -8.56 9.23 -10.10
CA GLY A 321 -7.24 9.83 -10.29
C GLY A 321 -7.28 10.98 -11.28
N ALA A 322 -7.89 10.78 -12.46
CA ALA A 322 -8.10 11.83 -13.45
C ALA A 322 -9.04 12.95 -12.94
N LEU A 323 -10.04 12.62 -12.11
CA LEU A 323 -10.91 13.61 -11.49
C LEU A 323 -10.13 14.49 -10.48
N SER A 324 -9.15 13.91 -9.77
CA SER A 324 -8.29 14.66 -8.85
C SER A 324 -7.37 15.65 -9.58
N ASP A 325 -7.08 15.38 -10.85
CA ASP A 325 -6.40 16.31 -11.77
C ASP A 325 -7.32 17.41 -12.32
N ARG A 326 -8.56 17.50 -11.84
CA ARG A 326 -9.51 18.56 -12.21
C ARG A 326 -10.08 19.30 -10.99
N VAL A 327 -10.50 18.53 -9.99
CA VAL A 327 -11.23 19.00 -8.80
C VAL A 327 -10.28 19.42 -7.67
N GLY A 328 -9.04 18.93 -7.69
CA GLY A 328 -8.06 19.13 -6.60
C GLY A 328 -7.98 17.92 -5.67
N ARG A 329 -6.77 17.67 -5.13
CA ARG A 329 -6.49 16.47 -4.34
C ARG A 329 -7.10 16.58 -2.96
N LYS A 330 -6.96 17.76 -2.33
CA LYS A 330 -7.45 18.05 -0.98
C LYS A 330 -8.96 17.90 -0.88
N THR A 331 -9.69 18.42 -1.87
CA THR A 331 -11.15 18.32 -1.95
C THR A 331 -11.61 16.87 -2.00
N MET A 332 -11.01 16.05 -2.88
CA MET A 332 -11.38 14.65 -3.02
C MET A 332 -11.04 13.82 -1.78
N LEU A 333 -9.84 13.98 -1.21
CA LEU A 333 -9.43 13.29 0.02
C LEU A 333 -10.36 13.61 1.20
N THR A 334 -10.69 14.89 1.39
CA THR A 334 -11.54 15.33 2.51
C THR A 334 -12.97 14.83 2.32
N ALA A 335 -13.54 14.97 1.13
CA ALA A 335 -14.88 14.51 0.81
C ALA A 335 -15.00 12.98 0.92
N GLY A 336 -14.05 12.25 0.34
CA GLY A 336 -14.02 10.79 0.42
C GLY A 336 -13.90 10.29 1.85
N SER A 337 -13.04 10.92 2.66
CA SER A 337 -12.90 10.56 4.07
C SER A 337 -14.19 10.80 4.86
N ALA A 338 -14.85 11.96 4.68
CA ALA A 338 -16.12 12.25 5.34
C ALA A 338 -17.23 11.28 4.91
N LEU A 339 -17.31 10.96 3.61
CA LEU A 339 -18.31 10.03 3.07
C LEU A 339 -18.09 8.60 3.58
N VAL A 340 -16.85 8.11 3.62
CA VAL A 340 -16.55 6.77 4.16
C VAL A 340 -16.84 6.72 5.67
N GLY A 341 -16.49 7.77 6.42
CA GLY A 341 -16.79 7.87 7.84
C GLY A 341 -18.29 7.83 8.13
N ALA A 342 -19.10 8.54 7.33
CA ALA A 342 -20.56 8.48 7.42
C ALA A 342 -21.10 7.11 6.98
N TRP A 343 -20.54 6.53 5.91
CA TRP A 343 -20.96 5.24 5.37
C TRP A 343 -20.72 4.09 6.35
N ALA A 344 -19.75 4.20 7.27
CA ALA A 344 -19.52 3.20 8.31
C ALA A 344 -20.79 2.91 9.13
N PHE A 345 -21.63 3.91 9.40
CA PHE A 345 -22.89 3.75 10.13
C PHE A 345 -23.99 3.06 9.32
N ALA A 346 -23.87 3.01 7.99
CA ALA A 346 -24.76 2.25 7.11
C ALA A 346 -24.20 0.86 6.80
N PHE A 347 -22.89 0.74 6.60
CA PHE A 347 -22.23 -0.49 6.17
C PHE A 347 -22.49 -1.66 7.11
N TRP A 348 -22.25 -1.49 8.41
CA TRP A 348 -22.41 -2.60 9.37
C TRP A 348 -23.87 -3.07 9.53
N PRO A 349 -24.89 -2.18 9.66
CA PRO A 349 -26.28 -2.60 9.59
C PRO A 349 -26.66 -3.33 8.31
N LEU A 350 -26.13 -2.90 7.16
CA LEU A 350 -26.38 -3.58 5.88
C LEU A 350 -25.79 -5.00 5.88
N LEU A 351 -24.63 -5.21 6.51
CA LEU A 351 -24.06 -6.55 6.71
C LEU A 351 -24.94 -7.41 7.64
N ASN A 352 -25.48 -6.83 8.71
CA ASN A 352 -26.37 -7.52 9.65
C ASN A 352 -27.72 -7.91 9.05
N THR A 353 -28.06 -7.44 7.84
CA THR A 353 -29.23 -7.97 7.11
C THR A 353 -28.99 -9.38 6.57
N GLU A 354 -27.73 -9.80 6.51
CA GLU A 354 -27.25 -11.07 5.95
C GLU A 354 -27.66 -11.32 4.48
N SER A 355 -28.27 -10.34 3.83
CA SER A 355 -28.75 -10.44 2.45
C SER A 355 -27.58 -10.32 1.48
N PRO A 356 -27.35 -11.33 0.60
CA PRO A 356 -26.22 -11.31 -0.34
C PRO A 356 -26.19 -10.06 -1.23
N ILE A 357 -27.35 -9.62 -1.72
CA ILE A 357 -27.47 -8.45 -2.61
C ILE A 357 -27.14 -7.17 -1.84
N VAL A 358 -27.61 -7.06 -0.60
CA VAL A 358 -27.40 -5.89 0.26
C VAL A 358 -25.94 -5.78 0.66
N ILE A 359 -25.30 -6.90 1.00
CA ILE A 359 -23.86 -6.97 1.30
C ILE A 359 -23.04 -6.53 0.09
N VAL A 360 -23.33 -7.07 -1.09
CA VAL A 360 -22.64 -6.67 -2.34
C VAL A 360 -22.79 -5.17 -2.59
N PHE A 361 -24.00 -4.63 -2.43
CA PHE A 361 -24.25 -3.21 -2.54
C PHE A 361 -23.43 -2.39 -1.52
N ALA A 362 -23.39 -2.82 -0.26
CA ALA A 362 -22.63 -2.16 0.80
C ALA A 362 -21.13 -2.06 0.47
N PHE A 363 -20.56 -3.12 -0.11
CA PHE A 363 -19.16 -3.15 -0.58
C PHE A 363 -18.93 -2.30 -1.83
N ILE A 364 -19.81 -2.35 -2.83
CA ILE A 364 -19.68 -1.52 -4.05
C ILE A 364 -19.70 -0.04 -3.69
N VAL A 365 -20.61 0.38 -2.81
CA VAL A 365 -20.68 1.78 -2.38
C VAL A 365 -19.49 2.13 -1.48
N GLY A 366 -19.25 1.36 -0.42
CA GLY A 366 -18.22 1.67 0.58
C GLY A 366 -16.79 1.59 0.03
N LEU A 367 -16.43 0.42 -0.51
CA LEU A 367 -15.09 0.15 -1.04
C LEU A 367 -14.94 0.61 -2.49
N GLY A 368 -15.90 0.27 -3.35
CA GLY A 368 -15.83 0.54 -4.78
C GLY A 368 -15.86 2.03 -5.10
N LEU A 369 -16.82 2.77 -4.54
CA LEU A 369 -17.05 4.17 -4.85
C LEU A 369 -16.39 5.11 -3.82
N LEU A 370 -16.86 5.08 -2.57
CA LEU A 370 -16.50 6.09 -1.56
C LEU A 370 -15.02 6.01 -1.18
N HIS A 371 -14.51 4.82 -0.84
CA HIS A 371 -13.10 4.65 -0.52
C HIS A 371 -12.19 5.04 -1.70
N THR A 372 -12.61 4.76 -2.94
CA THR A 372 -11.85 5.14 -4.14
C THR A 372 -11.66 6.64 -4.28
N THR A 373 -12.65 7.45 -3.90
CA THR A 373 -12.52 8.93 -3.93
C THR A 373 -11.44 9.45 -2.97
N MET A 374 -11.25 8.76 -1.85
CA MET A 374 -10.20 9.05 -0.85
C MET A 374 -8.84 8.47 -1.27
N TYR A 375 -8.83 7.27 -1.86
CA TYR A 375 -7.63 6.48 -2.19
C TYR A 375 -6.93 6.99 -3.46
N ALA A 376 -7.66 7.30 -4.53
CA ALA A 376 -7.07 7.65 -5.82
C ALA A 376 -6.08 8.85 -5.82
N PRO A 377 -6.35 9.99 -5.17
CA PRO A 377 -5.48 11.17 -5.22
C PRO A 377 -4.18 11.05 -4.41
N GLN A 378 -4.05 10.04 -3.53
CA GLN A 378 -2.98 9.99 -2.52
C GLN A 378 -1.57 9.94 -3.13
N GLY A 379 -1.39 9.24 -4.27
CA GLY A 379 -0.08 9.06 -4.88
C GLY A 379 0.51 10.41 -5.31
N ALA A 380 -0.33 11.23 -5.97
CA ALA A 380 0.00 12.60 -6.32
C ALA A 380 0.15 13.50 -5.09
N PHE A 381 -0.85 13.48 -4.20
CA PHE A 381 -0.88 14.38 -3.03
C PHE A 381 0.34 14.20 -2.12
N PHE A 382 0.75 12.97 -1.84
CA PHE A 382 1.89 12.69 -0.96
C PHE A 382 3.23 13.05 -1.62
N ALA A 383 3.38 12.73 -2.91
CA ALA A 383 4.58 13.07 -3.65
C ALA A 383 4.76 14.59 -3.78
N GLU A 384 3.68 15.33 -4.06
CA GLU A 384 3.71 16.79 -4.24
C GLU A 384 3.94 17.54 -2.90
N THR A 385 3.70 16.92 -1.74
CA THR A 385 3.86 17.58 -0.42
C THR A 385 5.33 17.79 0.01
N PHE A 386 6.23 16.93 -0.47
CA PHE A 386 7.64 16.91 -0.06
C PHE A 386 8.59 17.38 -1.19
N PRO A 387 9.66 18.14 -0.86
CA PRO A 387 10.68 18.53 -1.83
C PRO A 387 11.38 17.31 -2.44
N THR A 388 11.82 17.42 -3.69
CA THR A 388 12.41 16.32 -4.47
C THR A 388 13.54 15.60 -3.74
N ALA A 389 14.43 16.35 -3.06
CA ALA A 389 15.58 15.79 -2.35
C ALA A 389 15.22 14.82 -1.21
N THR A 390 14.08 15.03 -0.54
CA THR A 390 13.65 14.21 0.61
C THR A 390 12.37 13.41 0.37
N ARG A 391 11.73 13.59 -0.80
CA ARG A 391 10.42 13.03 -1.15
C ARG A 391 10.34 11.52 -0.93
N TYR A 392 11.30 10.77 -1.47
CA TYR A 392 11.30 9.30 -1.36
C TYR A 392 11.31 8.84 0.10
N SER A 393 12.29 9.32 0.88
CA SER A 393 12.47 8.91 2.27
C SER A 393 11.33 9.39 3.18
N ALA A 394 10.88 10.64 3.03
CA ALA A 394 9.80 11.20 3.83
C ALA A 394 8.46 10.51 3.54
N MET A 395 8.12 10.33 2.27
CA MET A 395 6.89 9.66 1.86
C MET A 395 6.87 8.21 2.30
N SER A 396 7.96 7.47 2.05
CA SER A 396 8.06 6.06 2.46
C SER A 396 7.93 5.90 3.97
N LEU A 397 8.58 6.76 4.76
CA LEU A 397 8.49 6.69 6.22
C LEU A 397 7.07 6.99 6.73
N SER A 398 6.46 8.08 6.25
CA SER A 398 5.08 8.45 6.61
C SER A 398 4.10 7.33 6.30
N ILE A 399 4.19 6.73 5.11
CA ILE A 399 3.32 5.63 4.68
C ILE A 399 3.53 4.41 5.58
N GLN A 400 4.77 4.02 5.89
CA GLN A 400 5.01 2.80 6.67
C GLN A 400 4.59 2.94 8.13
N VAL A 401 4.86 4.09 8.77
CA VAL A 401 4.40 4.35 10.15
C VAL A 401 2.86 4.34 10.20
N ALA A 402 2.20 5.02 9.28
CA ALA A 402 0.75 5.03 9.21
C ALA A 402 0.16 3.67 8.77
N SER A 403 0.89 2.84 8.01
CA SER A 403 0.47 1.47 7.70
C SER A 403 0.48 0.57 8.93
N VAL A 404 1.40 0.76 9.88
CA VAL A 404 1.39 0.01 11.14
C VAL A 404 0.13 0.35 11.94
N VAL A 405 -0.14 1.63 12.13
CA VAL A 405 -1.29 2.09 12.93
C VAL A 405 -2.61 1.81 12.22
N GLY A 406 -2.69 2.12 10.93
CA GLY A 406 -3.92 2.06 10.17
C GLY A 406 -4.20 0.70 9.55
N GLY A 407 -3.17 -0.09 9.24
CA GLY A 407 -3.34 -1.40 8.60
C GLY A 407 -3.35 -2.54 9.59
N ALA A 408 -2.22 -2.72 10.28
CA ALA A 408 -2.02 -3.85 11.18
C ALA A 408 -2.97 -3.86 12.38
N LEU A 409 -3.13 -2.71 13.02
CA LEU A 409 -3.91 -2.61 14.25
C LEU A 409 -5.41 -2.47 13.99
N ALA A 410 -5.85 -2.14 12.77
CA ALA A 410 -7.27 -1.87 12.51
C ALA A 410 -8.19 -3.07 12.77
N PRO A 411 -7.95 -4.27 12.20
CA PRO A 411 -8.75 -5.45 12.54
C PRO A 411 -8.65 -5.83 14.01
N LEU A 412 -7.47 -5.67 14.64
CA LEU A 412 -7.26 -5.98 16.06
C LEU A 412 -8.07 -5.04 16.97
N ILE A 413 -8.07 -3.73 16.68
CA ILE A 413 -8.85 -2.72 17.39
C ILE A 413 -10.33 -2.99 17.18
N ALA A 414 -10.79 -3.23 15.94
CA ALA A 414 -12.19 -3.51 15.67
C ALA A 414 -12.69 -4.79 16.37
N THR A 415 -11.87 -5.85 16.36
CA THR A 415 -12.16 -7.10 17.08
C THR A 415 -12.23 -6.86 18.59
N SER A 416 -11.29 -6.10 19.16
CA SER A 416 -11.28 -5.72 20.58
C SER A 416 -12.47 -4.85 20.97
N LEU A 417 -12.84 -3.88 20.13
CA LEU A 417 -14.00 -3.01 20.34
C LEU A 417 -15.30 -3.83 20.36
N TYR A 418 -15.44 -4.77 19.44
CA TYR A 418 -16.57 -5.69 19.43
C TYR A 418 -16.56 -6.61 20.66
N ALA A 419 -15.40 -7.17 21.04
CA ALA A 419 -15.26 -8.00 22.24
C ALA A 419 -15.71 -7.28 23.51
N TRP A 420 -15.41 -5.98 23.61
CA TRP A 420 -15.74 -5.18 24.78
C TRP A 420 -17.20 -4.69 24.79
N THR A 421 -17.76 -4.35 23.63
CA THR A 421 -19.07 -3.67 23.54
C THR A 421 -20.20 -4.56 23.04
N GLY A 422 -19.90 -5.67 22.39
CA GLY A 422 -20.85 -6.52 21.66
C GLY A 422 -21.56 -5.80 20.51
N SER A 423 -21.07 -4.65 20.06
CA SER A 423 -21.80 -3.77 19.14
C SER A 423 -20.96 -3.32 17.96
N TRP A 424 -21.52 -3.48 16.76
CA TRP A 424 -20.97 -2.93 15.52
C TRP A 424 -20.84 -1.40 15.54
N LEU A 425 -21.61 -0.72 16.40
CA LEU A 425 -21.58 0.74 16.51
C LEU A 425 -20.20 1.23 16.98
N SER A 426 -19.52 0.49 17.86
CA SER A 426 -18.17 0.84 18.32
C SER A 426 -17.16 0.85 17.16
N ILE A 427 -17.32 -0.07 16.21
CA ILE A 427 -16.49 -0.17 15.01
C ILE A 427 -16.81 0.97 14.03
N ALA A 428 -18.10 1.30 13.86
CA ALA A 428 -18.53 2.44 13.05
C ALA A 428 -17.98 3.78 13.58
N VAL A 429 -18.03 3.98 14.91
CA VAL A 429 -17.47 5.17 15.57
C VAL A 429 -15.96 5.22 15.42
N TYR A 430 -15.26 4.10 15.54
CA TYR A 430 -13.82 4.00 15.27
C TYR A 430 -13.49 4.42 13.83
N MET A 431 -14.21 3.88 12.83
CA MET A 431 -14.07 4.25 11.42
C MET A 431 -14.29 5.75 11.19
N ALA A 432 -15.38 6.30 11.74
CA ALA A 432 -15.69 7.72 11.61
C ALA A 432 -14.61 8.61 12.27
N GLY A 433 -14.10 8.21 13.43
CA GLY A 433 -13.03 8.92 14.14
C GLY A 433 -11.73 8.99 13.34
N VAL A 434 -11.28 7.87 12.76
CA VAL A 434 -10.05 7.87 11.94
C VAL A 434 -10.23 8.61 10.60
N CYS A 435 -11.44 8.59 10.03
CA CYS A 435 -11.81 9.41 8.89
C CYS A 435 -11.81 10.90 9.24
N ALA A 436 -12.24 11.29 10.44
CA ALA A 436 -12.15 12.66 10.91
C ALA A 436 -10.69 13.11 11.09
N ILE A 437 -9.82 12.25 11.63
CA ILE A 437 -8.37 12.49 11.71
C ILE A 437 -7.77 12.70 10.31
N THR A 438 -8.17 11.87 9.35
CA THR A 438 -7.72 11.96 7.96
C THR A 438 -8.15 13.27 7.31
N ALA A 439 -9.43 13.61 7.41
CA ALA A 439 -9.98 14.86 6.90
C ALA A 439 -9.28 16.07 7.55
N GLY A 440 -9.12 16.08 8.87
CA GLY A 440 -8.41 17.15 9.58
C GLY A 440 -6.96 17.29 9.14
N SER A 441 -6.25 16.18 8.95
CA SER A 441 -4.85 16.20 8.50
C SER A 441 -4.69 16.73 7.09
N VAL A 442 -5.58 16.34 6.17
CA VAL A 442 -5.64 16.84 4.79
C VAL A 442 -6.00 18.33 4.77
N LEU A 443 -6.94 18.77 5.60
CA LEU A 443 -7.33 20.18 5.72
C LEU A 443 -6.17 21.08 6.19
N LEU A 444 -5.27 20.56 7.01
CA LEU A 444 -4.08 21.26 7.51
C LEU A 444 -2.89 21.25 6.53
N LEU A 445 -2.96 20.47 5.45
CA LEU A 445 -1.98 20.47 4.36
C LEU A 445 -2.39 21.45 3.24
N PRO A 446 -1.43 22.03 2.51
CA PRO A 446 -1.73 22.86 1.34
C PRO A 446 -2.37 22.02 0.23
N GLU A 447 -3.16 22.66 -0.63
CA GLU A 447 -3.57 22.02 -1.89
C GLU A 447 -2.35 21.96 -2.81
N THR A 448 -2.11 20.80 -3.41
CA THR A 448 -0.94 20.54 -4.25
C THR A 448 -1.29 20.49 -5.74
N TYR A 449 -2.58 20.54 -6.08
CA TYR A 449 -3.07 20.58 -7.44
C TYR A 449 -2.53 21.81 -8.17
N ARG A 450 -1.59 21.56 -9.11
CA ARG A 450 -0.83 22.50 -9.97
C ARG A 450 0.52 22.99 -9.46
N ASP A 451 0.99 22.50 -8.32
CA ASP A 451 2.36 22.79 -7.90
C ASP A 451 3.36 22.01 -8.77
N ASP A 452 4.42 22.69 -9.20
CA ASP A 452 5.51 22.01 -9.89
C ASP A 452 6.32 21.17 -8.90
N ILE A 453 6.76 20.01 -9.37
CA ILE A 453 7.52 19.03 -8.57
C ILE A 453 9.02 19.33 -8.64
N GLU A 454 9.45 20.07 -9.67
CA GLU A 454 10.81 20.54 -9.84
C GLU A 454 10.97 21.86 -9.07
N GLU A 455 12.11 22.03 -8.38
CA GLU A 455 12.43 23.32 -7.76
C GLU A 455 12.52 24.39 -8.86
N PRO A 456 12.04 25.62 -8.64
CA PRO A 456 12.26 26.70 -9.59
C PRO A 456 13.76 26.84 -9.80
N VAL A 457 14.20 26.65 -11.05
CA VAL A 457 15.57 26.92 -11.46
C VAL A 457 15.85 28.39 -11.10
N THR A 458 16.71 28.61 -10.12
CA THR A 458 17.14 29.96 -9.77
C THR A 458 17.87 30.54 -10.98
N PRO A 459 17.54 31.76 -11.46
CA PRO A 459 18.09 32.33 -12.70
C PRO A 459 19.62 32.60 -12.71
N ASP A 460 20.35 32.27 -11.65
CA ASP A 460 21.72 32.76 -11.45
C ASP A 460 22.85 31.87 -12.01
N GLU A 461 22.57 30.71 -12.61
CA GLU A 461 23.64 29.85 -13.16
C GLU A 461 23.95 30.09 -14.66
N ASP A 462 23.09 30.78 -15.42
CA ASP A 462 23.36 31.09 -16.84
C ASP A 462 24.03 32.47 -17.07
N ALA A 463 24.12 33.32 -16.04
CA ALA A 463 24.72 34.66 -16.16
C ALA A 463 26.26 34.69 -16.00
N ALA A 464 26.89 33.57 -15.59
CA ALA A 464 28.34 33.51 -15.36
C ALA A 464 29.16 33.07 -16.59
N GLY A 465 28.55 32.93 -17.77
CA GLY A 465 29.20 32.42 -18.99
C GLY A 465 29.73 33.46 -19.97
N THR A 466 29.34 34.74 -19.89
CA THR A 466 29.84 35.77 -20.81
C THR A 466 31.03 36.52 -20.20
N VAL A 467 32.18 35.85 -20.16
CA VAL A 467 33.46 36.53 -19.96
C VAL A 467 33.80 37.29 -21.24
N SER A 468 34.00 38.59 -21.04
CA SER A 468 34.60 39.57 -21.94
C SER A 468 35.76 39.02 -22.76
N THR A 469 35.66 39.13 -24.08
CA THR A 469 36.84 39.27 -24.95
C THR A 469 36.80 40.67 -25.54
N ALA A 470 37.75 41.49 -25.12
CA ALA A 470 38.12 42.76 -25.75
C ALA A 470 38.69 42.52 -27.15
#